data_AF-A0A317JSY2-F1
#
_entry.id   AF-A0A317JSY2-F1
#
_cell.length_a   1.000
_cell.length_b   1.000
_cell.length_c   1.000
_cell.angle_alpha   90.00
_cell.angle_beta   90.00
_cell.angle_gamma   90.00
#
_symmetry.space_group_name_H-M   'P 1'
#
loop_
_entity.id
_entity.type
_entity.pdbx_description
1 polymer ?
#
loop_
_entity_poly.entity_id
_entity_poly.type
_entity_poly.pdbx_seq_one_letter_code
_entity_poly.pdbx_strand_id
1 'polypeptide(L)'
;MTTDEFSAVWVSHTSIADFLQCPRAYYLKNVYKDPKTGHKIQVTAPPLALGQAVHEVIESLSVLPTDRRFEEDLLPKFEAAWRKVSGKKGGFTDQNVEASYKNRGEAMLARVRTNPGVLRNKAIKIKKDLPHFWLSAQDNIMLCGKIDWMEYLEE
;
A
#
# COMPACT_ATOMS: atom_id res chain seq x y z
N MET A 1 26.38 20.38 -11.02
CA MET A 1 25.59 19.73 -12.09
C MET A 1 24.36 19.16 -11.43
N THR A 2 23.17 19.60 -11.82
CA THR A 2 21.92 18.96 -11.37
C THR A 2 21.92 17.52 -11.88
N THR A 3 22.02 16.56 -10.98
CA THR A 3 21.94 15.13 -11.31
C THR A 3 20.54 14.84 -11.85
N ASP A 4 20.46 14.24 -13.04
CA ASP A 4 19.19 13.89 -13.66
C ASP A 4 18.52 12.74 -12.87
N GLU A 5 17.47 13.07 -12.12
CA GLU A 5 16.72 12.13 -11.27
C GLU A 5 16.06 11.00 -12.08
N PHE A 6 15.75 11.24 -13.36
CA PHE A 6 15.13 10.23 -14.23
C PHE A 6 16.12 9.18 -14.72
N SER A 7 17.42 9.49 -14.67
CA SER A 7 18.49 8.54 -14.97
C SER A 7 18.80 7.60 -13.79
N ALA A 8 18.34 7.93 -12.58
CA ALA A 8 18.64 7.20 -11.37
C ALA A 8 17.99 5.81 -11.34
N VAL A 9 18.57 4.91 -10.54
CA VAL A 9 17.91 3.66 -10.15
C VAL A 9 16.99 3.94 -8.98
N TRP A 10 15.69 3.82 -9.20
CA TRP A 10 14.67 4.03 -8.18
C TRP A 10 14.45 2.76 -7.38
N VAL A 11 14.70 2.84 -6.08
CA VAL A 11 14.54 1.73 -5.14
C VAL A 11 13.57 2.12 -4.05
N SER A 12 12.81 1.15 -3.53
CA SER A 12 11.95 1.30 -2.36
C SER A 12 12.40 0.37 -1.24
N HIS A 13 11.89 0.58 -0.03
CA HIS A 13 12.18 -0.31 1.11
C HIS A 13 11.94 -1.79 0.74
N THR A 14 10.80 -2.09 0.13
CA THR A 14 10.45 -3.45 -0.31
C THR A 14 11.39 -3.96 -1.42
N SER A 15 11.75 -3.13 -2.39
CA SER A 15 12.61 -3.58 -3.50
C SER A 15 14.05 -3.82 -3.04
N ILE A 16 14.56 -3.04 -2.09
CA ILE A 16 15.86 -3.26 -1.45
C ILE A 16 15.83 -4.59 -0.69
N ALA A 17 14.78 -4.84 0.10
CA ALA A 17 14.63 -6.11 0.81
C ALA A 17 14.59 -7.31 -0.15
N ASP A 18 13.83 -7.22 -1.25
CA ASP A 18 13.81 -8.25 -2.30
C ASP A 18 15.22 -8.51 -2.86
N PHE A 19 16.01 -7.46 -3.11
CA PHE A 19 17.35 -7.57 -3.68
C PHE A 19 18.33 -8.23 -2.70
N LEU A 20 18.32 -7.78 -1.44
CA LEU A 20 19.16 -8.32 -0.38
C LEU A 20 18.88 -9.80 -0.11
N GLN A 21 17.61 -10.22 -0.19
CA GLN A 21 17.22 -11.62 -0.06
C GLN A 21 17.58 -12.44 -1.29
N CYS A 22 17.24 -11.94 -2.49
CA CYS A 22 17.51 -12.62 -3.75
C CYS A 22 17.51 -11.63 -4.93
N PRO A 23 18.67 -11.31 -5.52
CA PRO A 23 18.76 -10.38 -6.65
C PRO A 23 17.89 -10.78 -7.86
N ARG A 24 17.71 -12.09 -8.08
CA ARG A 24 16.82 -12.59 -9.13
C ARG A 24 15.35 -12.31 -8.84
N ALA A 25 14.93 -12.43 -7.59
CA ALA A 25 13.57 -12.09 -7.17
C ALA A 25 13.30 -10.59 -7.33
N TYR A 26 14.25 -9.73 -6.97
CA TYR A 26 14.18 -8.29 -7.24
C TYR A 26 13.92 -8.00 -8.71
N TYR A 27 14.73 -8.58 -9.61
CA TYR A 27 14.55 -8.37 -11.05
C TYR A 27 13.13 -8.76 -11.50
N LEU A 28 12.67 -9.95 -11.13
CA LEU A 28 11.37 -10.46 -11.56
C LEU A 28 10.17 -9.67 -10.99
N LYS A 29 10.26 -9.19 -9.76
CA LYS A 29 9.17 -8.45 -9.10
C LYS A 29 9.16 -6.95 -9.45
N ASN A 30 10.34 -6.34 -9.58
CA ASN A 30 10.46 -4.89 -9.62
C ASN A 30 10.88 -4.33 -11.00
N VAL A 31 11.67 -5.08 -11.78
CA VAL A 31 12.26 -4.61 -13.04
C VAL A 31 11.60 -5.26 -14.27
N TYR A 32 11.25 -6.53 -14.19
CA TYR A 32 10.76 -7.31 -15.33
C TYR A 32 9.44 -6.75 -15.90
N LYS A 33 9.39 -6.72 -17.22
CA LYS A 33 8.23 -6.34 -18.02
C LYS A 33 7.97 -7.44 -19.03
N ASP A 34 6.69 -7.70 -19.32
CA ASP A 34 6.30 -8.64 -20.35
C ASP A 34 6.90 -8.21 -21.71
N PRO A 35 7.69 -9.06 -22.39
CA PRO A 35 8.33 -8.70 -23.65
C PRO A 35 7.34 -8.40 -24.79
N LYS A 36 6.09 -8.87 -24.71
CA LYS A 36 5.07 -8.63 -25.74
C LYS A 36 4.36 -7.29 -25.58
N THR A 37 4.06 -6.90 -24.33
CA THR A 37 3.28 -5.71 -24.02
C THR A 37 4.11 -4.55 -23.47
N GLY A 38 5.32 -4.81 -23.00
CA GLY A 38 6.15 -3.85 -22.28
C GLY A 38 5.61 -3.47 -20.91
N HIS A 39 4.51 -4.10 -20.45
CA HIS A 39 3.88 -3.78 -19.17
C HIS A 39 4.51 -4.55 -18.01
N LYS A 40 4.54 -3.92 -16.83
CA LYS A 40 4.95 -4.58 -15.59
C LYS A 40 3.92 -5.64 -15.22
N ILE A 41 4.39 -6.84 -14.91
CA ILE A 41 3.52 -7.91 -14.41
C ILE A 41 3.44 -7.81 -12.89
N GLN A 42 2.24 -7.77 -12.34
CA GLN A 42 2.00 -7.88 -10.91
C GLN A 42 1.19 -9.15 -10.62
N VAL A 43 1.69 -9.95 -9.68
CA VAL A 43 0.98 -11.13 -9.20
C VAL A 43 0.03 -10.69 -8.09
N THR A 44 -1.25 -10.99 -8.26
CA THR A 44 -2.28 -10.80 -7.24
C THR A 44 -2.51 -12.09 -6.48
N ALA A 45 -2.83 -11.98 -5.19
CA ALA A 45 -3.15 -13.11 -4.33
C ALA A 45 -4.18 -12.68 -3.28
N PRO A 46 -5.00 -13.62 -2.75
CA PRO A 46 -6.04 -13.30 -1.77
C PRO A 46 -5.58 -12.46 -0.57
N PRO A 47 -4.40 -12.73 0.05
CA PRO A 47 -3.90 -11.89 1.15
C PRO A 47 -3.58 -10.46 0.73
N LEU A 48 -3.07 -10.26 -0.49
CA LEU A 48 -2.74 -8.93 -1.02
C LEU A 48 -4.03 -8.15 -1.29
N ALA A 49 -5.03 -8.79 -1.89
CA ALA A 49 -6.35 -8.20 -2.12
C ALA A 49 -7.02 -7.76 -0.82
N LEU A 50 -7.00 -8.61 0.20
CA LEU A 50 -7.48 -8.27 1.55
C LEU A 50 -6.73 -7.06 2.11
N GLY A 51 -5.39 -7.10 2.10
CA GLY A 51 -4.56 -6.02 2.62
C GLY A 51 -4.85 -4.69 1.92
N GLN A 52 -4.95 -4.70 0.59
CA GLN A 52 -5.26 -3.53 -0.23
C GLN A 52 -6.63 -2.92 0.13
N ALA A 53 -7.67 -3.75 0.22
CA ALA A 53 -9.02 -3.27 0.52
C ALA A 53 -9.12 -2.67 1.93
N VAL A 54 -8.47 -3.29 2.93
CA VAL A 54 -8.43 -2.75 4.30
C VAL A 54 -7.59 -1.47 4.36
N HIS A 55 -6.44 -1.45 3.70
CA HIS A 55 -5.55 -0.30 3.67
C HIS A 55 -6.24 0.94 3.06
N GLU A 56 -6.94 0.78 1.94
CA GLU A 56 -7.69 1.88 1.30
C GLU A 56 -8.71 2.53 2.25
N VAL A 57 -9.43 1.72 3.04
CA VAL A 57 -10.40 2.23 4.01
C VAL A 57 -9.71 2.98 5.14
N ILE A 58 -8.63 2.43 5.70
CA ILE A 58 -7.89 3.05 6.82
C ILE A 58 -7.22 4.36 6.38
N GLU A 59 -6.58 4.37 5.21
CA GLU A 59 -5.92 5.56 4.67
C GLU A 59 -6.93 6.72 4.47
N SER A 60 -8.17 6.40 4.07
CA SER A 60 -9.24 7.39 3.91
C SER A 60 -9.57 8.16 5.20
N LEU A 61 -9.30 7.58 6.37
CA LEU A 61 -9.55 8.22 7.67
C LEU A 61 -8.62 9.42 7.92
N SER A 62 -7.44 9.45 7.30
CA SER A 62 -6.48 10.55 7.44
C SER A 62 -7.04 11.89 6.98
N VAL A 63 -8.04 11.87 6.09
CA VAL A 63 -8.69 13.07 5.53
C VAL A 63 -9.76 13.63 6.47
N LEU A 64 -10.30 12.81 7.36
CA LEU A 64 -11.36 13.20 8.28
C LEU A 64 -10.77 13.84 9.56
N PRO A 65 -11.48 14.84 10.14
CA PRO A 65 -11.20 15.34 11.48
C PRO A 65 -11.18 14.20 12.50
N THR A 66 -10.25 14.26 13.47
CA THR A 66 -10.00 13.18 14.43
C THR A 66 -11.23 12.77 15.24
N ASP A 67 -12.09 13.75 15.56
CA ASP A 67 -13.37 13.59 16.26
C ASP A 67 -14.40 12.78 15.44
N ARG A 68 -14.34 12.84 14.11
CA ARG A 68 -15.36 12.24 13.22
C ARG A 68 -14.96 10.93 12.56
N ARG A 69 -13.70 10.51 12.68
CA ARG A 69 -13.14 9.34 11.96
C ARG A 69 -13.91 8.03 12.15
N PHE A 70 -14.50 7.84 13.34
CA PHE A 70 -15.17 6.60 13.71
C PHE A 70 -16.68 6.78 13.97
N GLU A 71 -17.24 7.92 13.58
CA GLU A 71 -18.69 8.16 13.61
C GLU A 71 -19.38 7.44 12.44
N GLU A 72 -18.76 7.50 11.24
CA GLU A 72 -19.24 6.81 10.05
C GLU A 72 -18.94 5.29 10.10
N ASP A 73 -19.82 4.50 9.51
CA ASP A 73 -19.58 3.07 9.31
C ASP A 73 -18.46 2.86 8.26
N LEU A 74 -17.49 2.00 8.59
CA LEU A 74 -16.39 1.64 7.70
C LEU A 74 -16.80 0.58 6.68
N LEU A 75 -17.87 -0.19 6.95
CA LEU A 75 -18.31 -1.28 6.09
C LEU A 75 -18.73 -0.82 4.68
N PRO A 76 -19.51 0.27 4.49
CA PRO A 76 -19.82 0.76 3.15
C PRO A 76 -18.57 1.13 2.32
N LYS A 77 -17.55 1.71 2.97
CA LYS A 77 -16.27 2.03 2.32
C LYS A 77 -15.51 0.76 1.95
N PHE A 78 -15.52 -0.23 2.84
CA PHE A 78 -14.93 -1.53 2.60
C PHE A 78 -15.59 -2.27 1.44
N GLU A 79 -16.92 -2.29 1.35
CA GLU A 79 -17.64 -2.89 0.23
C GLU A 79 -17.26 -2.26 -1.12
N ALA A 80 -17.12 -0.92 -1.15
CA ALA A 80 -16.69 -0.21 -2.35
C ALA A 80 -15.25 -0.57 -2.75
N ALA A 81 -14.33 -0.68 -1.79
CA ALA A 81 -12.97 -1.12 -2.03
C ALA A 81 -12.90 -2.60 -2.46
N TRP A 82 -13.69 -3.48 -1.81
CA TRP A 82 -13.72 -4.92 -2.07
C TRP A 82 -14.15 -5.24 -3.50
N ARG A 83 -15.13 -4.50 -4.05
CA ARG A 83 -15.58 -4.65 -5.45
C ARG A 83 -14.46 -4.48 -6.48
N LYS A 84 -13.39 -3.75 -6.16
CA LYS A 84 -12.25 -3.55 -7.07
C LYS A 84 -11.38 -4.80 -7.18
N VAL A 85 -11.36 -5.63 -6.14
CA VAL A 85 -10.51 -6.81 -6.00
C VAL A 85 -11.29 -8.13 -6.01
N SER A 86 -12.59 -8.13 -6.28
CA SER A 86 -13.41 -9.34 -6.23
C SER A 86 -13.10 -10.36 -7.34
N GLY A 87 -13.41 -11.63 -7.07
CA GLY A 87 -13.20 -12.75 -7.98
C GLY A 87 -11.74 -12.92 -8.45
N LYS A 88 -11.56 -13.21 -9.75
CA LYS A 88 -10.24 -13.49 -10.33
C LYS A 88 -9.24 -12.33 -10.18
N LYS A 89 -9.71 -11.07 -10.07
CA LYS A 89 -8.85 -9.89 -9.91
C LYS A 89 -8.13 -9.88 -8.55
N GLY A 90 -8.73 -10.44 -7.51
CA GLY A 90 -8.12 -10.61 -6.19
C GLY A 90 -7.30 -11.90 -6.05
N GLY A 91 -7.25 -12.72 -7.10
CA GLY A 91 -6.58 -14.02 -7.05
C GLY A 91 -7.36 -15.08 -6.27
N PHE A 92 -8.67 -14.92 -6.09
CA PHE A 92 -9.49 -15.91 -5.40
C PHE A 92 -9.74 -17.14 -6.30
N THR A 93 -9.64 -18.33 -5.72
CA THR A 93 -9.88 -19.61 -6.41
C THR A 93 -11.36 -19.88 -6.59
N ASP A 94 -12.17 -19.49 -5.60
CA ASP A 94 -13.61 -19.73 -5.54
C ASP A 94 -14.27 -18.72 -4.58
N GLN A 95 -15.60 -18.73 -4.58
CA GLN A 95 -16.41 -17.81 -3.78
C GLN A 95 -16.30 -18.05 -2.27
N ASN A 96 -16.03 -19.27 -1.82
CA ASN A 96 -15.89 -19.57 -0.39
C ASN A 96 -14.59 -18.99 0.16
N VAL A 97 -13.50 -19.11 -0.61
CA VAL A 97 -12.23 -18.46 -0.29
C VAL A 97 -12.41 -16.95 -0.27
N GLU A 98 -13.03 -16.37 -1.30
CA GLU A 98 -13.31 -14.93 -1.33
C GLU A 98 -14.12 -14.46 -0.11
N ALA A 99 -15.21 -15.15 0.23
CA ALA A 99 -16.05 -14.83 1.39
C ALA A 99 -15.27 -14.92 2.71
N SER A 100 -14.40 -15.93 2.87
CA SER A 100 -13.55 -16.07 4.05
C SER A 100 -12.60 -14.87 4.23
N TYR A 101 -11.94 -14.43 3.15
CA TYR A 101 -11.09 -13.25 3.20
C TYR A 101 -11.90 -11.96 3.43
N LYS A 102 -13.09 -11.85 2.84
CA LYS A 102 -13.98 -10.71 3.05
C LYS A 102 -14.39 -10.58 4.52
N ASN A 103 -14.89 -11.65 5.12
CA ASN A 103 -15.27 -11.72 6.53
C ASN A 103 -14.09 -11.37 7.45
N ARG A 104 -12.88 -11.82 7.09
CA ARG A 104 -11.66 -11.45 7.81
C ARG A 104 -11.38 -9.94 7.72
N GLY A 105 -11.59 -9.32 6.57
CA GLY A 105 -11.44 -7.87 6.39
C GLY A 105 -12.43 -7.06 7.24
N GLU A 106 -13.69 -7.48 7.26
CA GLU A 106 -14.72 -6.88 8.13
C GLU A 106 -14.32 -6.98 9.62
N ALA A 107 -13.84 -8.15 10.06
CA ALA A 107 -13.35 -8.35 11.41
C ALA A 107 -12.11 -7.49 11.73
N MET A 108 -11.20 -7.28 10.77
CA MET A 108 -10.06 -6.37 10.92
C MET A 108 -10.52 -4.92 11.14
N LEU A 109 -11.50 -4.44 10.36
CA LEU A 109 -12.06 -3.09 10.51
C LEU A 109 -12.84 -2.92 11.81
N ALA A 110 -13.60 -3.94 12.23
CA ALA A 110 -14.28 -3.95 13.52
C ALA A 110 -13.26 -3.86 14.69
N ARG A 111 -12.12 -4.56 14.57
CA ARG A 111 -11.02 -4.45 15.55
C ARG A 111 -10.42 -3.04 15.57
N VAL A 112 -10.23 -2.41 14.40
CA VAL A 112 -9.74 -1.03 14.31
C VAL A 112 -10.71 -0.06 15.00
N ARG A 113 -12.02 -0.22 14.83
CA ARG A 113 -13.02 0.62 15.49
C ARG A 113 -12.98 0.53 17.01
N THR A 114 -12.78 -0.69 17.55
CA THR A 114 -12.71 -0.92 19.00
C THR A 114 -11.34 -0.57 19.59
N ASN A 115 -10.29 -0.60 18.77
CA ASN A 115 -8.91 -0.34 19.17
C ASN A 115 -8.23 0.60 18.15
N PRO A 116 -8.61 1.89 18.08
CA PRO A 116 -8.17 2.78 17.00
C PRO A 116 -6.69 3.17 17.08
N GLY A 117 -6.05 3.04 18.24
CA GLY A 117 -4.62 3.34 18.40
C GLY A 117 -4.27 4.73 17.88
N VAL A 118 -3.21 4.81 17.06
CA VAL A 118 -2.70 6.05 16.44
C VAL A 118 -3.67 6.69 15.45
N LEU A 119 -4.67 5.95 14.96
CA LEU A 119 -5.64 6.45 13.98
C LEU A 119 -6.62 7.47 14.59
N ARG A 120 -6.71 7.55 15.92
CA ARG A 120 -7.49 8.59 16.61
C ARG A 120 -6.73 9.93 16.72
N ASN A 121 -5.42 9.91 16.54
CA ASN A 121 -4.55 11.06 16.76
C ASN A 121 -4.37 11.86 15.47
N LYS A 122 -3.84 13.09 15.60
CA LYS A 122 -3.56 13.95 14.44
C LYS A 122 -2.60 13.23 13.50
N ALA A 123 -2.87 13.30 12.20
CA ALA A 123 -2.05 12.67 11.18
C ALA A 123 -1.48 13.73 10.23
N ILE A 124 -0.24 13.54 9.79
CA ILE A 124 0.42 14.41 8.83
C ILE A 124 0.21 13.85 7.43
N LYS A 125 -0.35 14.66 6.53
CA LYS A 125 -0.49 14.28 5.12
C LYS A 125 0.65 14.84 4.29
N ILE A 126 1.40 13.95 3.62
CA ILE A 126 2.44 14.33 2.66
C ILE A 126 1.76 14.84 1.39
N LYS A 127 2.12 16.04 0.93
CA LYS A 127 1.54 16.63 -0.29
C LYS A 127 2.04 15.99 -1.59
N LYS A 128 3.15 15.25 -1.54
CA LYS A 128 3.80 14.57 -2.67
C LYS A 128 3.31 13.12 -2.75
N ASP A 129 2.84 12.68 -3.92
CA ASP A 129 2.27 11.34 -4.13
C ASP A 129 3.32 10.22 -3.94
N LEU A 130 4.56 10.46 -4.38
CA LEU A 130 5.69 9.57 -4.14
C LEU A 130 6.88 10.37 -3.60
N PRO A 131 7.03 10.50 -2.26
CA PRO A 131 8.22 11.08 -1.70
C PRO A 131 9.45 10.26 -2.10
N HIS A 132 10.53 10.98 -2.40
CA HIS A 132 11.79 10.40 -2.80
C HIS A 132 12.94 11.31 -2.41
N PHE A 133 14.12 10.72 -2.24
CA PHE A 133 15.36 11.39 -1.91
C PHE A 133 16.57 10.62 -2.43
N TRP A 134 17.65 11.33 -2.73
CA TRP A 134 18.91 10.71 -3.13
C TRP A 134 19.46 9.86 -1.99
N LEU A 135 19.53 8.55 -2.21
CA LEU A 135 20.19 7.63 -1.28
C LEU A 135 21.70 7.67 -1.47
N SER A 136 22.13 7.66 -2.74
CA SER A 136 23.52 7.89 -3.14
C SER A 136 23.51 8.62 -4.48
N ALA A 137 23.85 9.91 -4.47
CA ALA A 137 24.00 10.66 -5.71
C ALA A 137 25.22 10.18 -6.53
N GLN A 138 26.26 9.67 -5.85
CA GLN A 138 27.46 9.12 -6.49
C GLN A 138 27.14 7.86 -7.29
N ASP A 139 26.32 6.96 -6.74
CA ASP A 139 25.94 5.70 -7.38
C ASP A 139 24.67 5.83 -8.22
N ASN A 140 24.12 7.04 -8.32
CA ASN A 140 22.87 7.34 -9.02
C ASN A 140 21.65 6.54 -8.51
N ILE A 141 21.49 6.46 -7.18
CA ILE A 141 20.43 5.71 -6.51
C ILE A 141 19.47 6.66 -5.78
N MET A 142 18.18 6.53 -6.11
CA MET A 142 17.08 7.29 -5.52
C MET A 142 16.22 6.38 -4.64
N LEU A 143 16.03 6.72 -3.35
CA LEU A 143 15.09 6.03 -2.48
C LEU A 143 13.71 6.66 -2.62
N CYS A 144 12.69 5.84 -2.81
CA CYS A 144 11.29 6.24 -2.88
C CYS A 144 10.40 5.33 -2.03
N GLY A 145 9.18 5.77 -1.73
CA GLY A 145 8.21 4.94 -1.04
C GLY A 145 6.94 5.69 -0.68
N LYS A 146 5.86 4.97 -0.43
CA LYS A 146 4.65 5.52 0.17
C LYS A 146 4.68 5.22 1.66
N ILE A 147 4.29 6.21 2.47
CA ILE A 147 4.21 6.08 3.92
C ILE A 147 2.75 5.89 4.28
N ASP A 148 2.44 4.77 4.91
CA ASP A 148 1.06 4.36 5.21
C ASP A 148 0.37 5.32 6.19
N TRP A 149 1.06 5.72 7.26
CA TRP A 149 0.53 6.64 8.26
C TRP A 149 1.66 7.37 8.99
N MET A 150 1.47 8.67 9.22
CA MET A 150 2.37 9.48 10.05
C MET A 150 1.56 10.18 11.12
N GLU A 151 1.82 9.82 12.37
CA GLU A 151 1.24 10.47 13.53
C GLU A 151 1.97 11.80 13.81
N TYR A 152 1.19 12.82 14.17
CA TYR A 152 1.71 14.08 14.69
C TYR A 152 1.77 14.00 16.21
N LEU A 153 2.97 14.17 16.77
CA LEU A 153 3.21 14.25 18.21
C LEU A 153 3.40 15.72 18.58
N GLU A 154 2.57 16.22 19.50
CA GLU A 154 2.76 17.56 20.08
C GLU A 154 3.92 17.51 21.08
N GLU A 155 4.81 18.50 21.02
CA GLU A 155 5.89 18.74 22.01
C GLU A 155 5.35 19.39 23.29
#